data_AF-A0A968VKF3-F1
#
_entry.id   AF-A0A968VKF3-F1
#
_cell.length_a   1.000
_cell.length_b   1.000
_cell.length_c   1.000
_cell.angle_alpha   90.00
_cell.angle_beta   90.00
_cell.angle_gamma   90.00
#
_symmetry.space_group_name_H-M   'P 1'
#
loop_
_entity.id
_entity.type
_entity.pdbx_description
1 polymer ?
#
loop_
_entity_poly.entity_id
_entity_poly.type
_entity_poly.pdbx_seq_one_letter_code
_entity_poly.pdbx_strand_id
1 'polypeptide(L)'
;MPEFKQGHALVIGVGSYNDSQWNVPIALRDAEVTAATLRDPAFAAYPPGQVRLLCDAEATRQGLLQALTTLGEGSGPADTALIMFTGHGAMSDDGLYYLASSDTQFTAERNVVSKTGVSIADLKQVVAKLPAGRVLLVINACFSGNVTGSVIPDRFSTEIVRSSEGRAIITASKSDQLSHFDTTREHSFFGQALIDGLRGVGSNAASGYVGLYELYQQIYTAVTRNAQQRRQQQEPALTVLQAVGPFPIALYPGGAPGPQSAPIAQMPPAPATVIDRSVTVSVTQQHGGVSFEGASIGNLSVGQITGGDSFNSTVNYNPAADKAADPPTVSATIDKVIARLQSFNNIDPDQRDDAVNKLRQARRASESGDNTRARERLAEAREIMEAMQHTTVSSLANKISTAIVMLKA
;
A
#
# COMPACT_ATOMS: atom_id res chain seq x y z
N MET A 1 32.32 17.95 14.12
CA MET A 1 32.28 16.62 13.46
C MET A 1 31.35 16.73 12.26
N PRO A 2 31.44 15.85 11.25
CA PRO A 2 30.51 15.83 10.13
C PRO A 2 29.07 15.64 10.63
N GLU A 3 28.09 16.33 10.02
CA GLU A 3 26.68 16.29 10.41
C GLU A 3 25.77 16.18 9.19
N PHE A 4 24.77 15.30 9.24
CA PHE A 4 23.67 15.21 8.29
C PHE A 4 22.61 16.28 8.60
N LYS A 5 22.96 17.56 8.41
CA LYS A 5 22.16 18.72 8.83
C LYS A 5 20.75 18.77 8.25
N GLN A 6 20.56 18.18 7.07
CA GLN A 6 19.26 18.08 6.39
C GLN A 6 18.36 16.96 6.94
N GLY A 7 18.83 16.18 7.93
CA GLY A 7 18.11 15.04 8.48
C GLY A 7 17.26 15.40 9.69
N HIS A 8 15.95 15.17 9.59
CA HIS A 8 15.01 15.24 10.70
C HIS A 8 14.41 13.87 10.94
N ALA A 9 14.27 13.45 12.19
CA ALA A 9 13.75 12.13 12.53
C ALA A 9 12.74 12.17 13.67
N LEU A 10 11.68 11.40 13.49
CA LEU A 10 10.74 11.02 14.53
C LEU A 10 10.78 9.49 14.67
N VAL A 11 11.25 9.00 15.81
CA VAL A 11 11.33 7.57 16.12
C VAL A 11 10.30 7.27 17.20
N ILE A 12 9.33 6.42 16.88
CA ILE A 12 8.20 6.07 17.74
C ILE A 12 8.33 4.60 18.12
N GLY A 13 8.37 4.31 19.42
CA GLY A 13 8.41 2.94 19.95
C GLY A 13 7.37 2.71 21.02
N VAL A 14 6.46 1.77 20.81
CA VAL A 14 5.42 1.41 21.78
C VAL A 14 5.69 0.02 22.33
N GLY A 15 6.45 -0.04 23.42
CA GLY A 15 6.76 -1.29 24.13
C GLY A 15 5.77 -1.60 25.25
N SER A 16 5.20 -0.56 25.85
CA SER A 16 4.22 -0.65 26.94
C SER A 16 2.87 -0.05 26.53
N TYR A 17 1.79 -0.79 26.80
CA TYR A 17 0.40 -0.38 26.54
C TYR A 17 -0.37 -0.28 27.86
N ASN A 18 -1.47 0.47 27.88
CA ASN A 18 -2.35 0.58 29.04
C ASN A 18 -2.82 -0.79 29.55
N ASP A 19 -3.02 -1.72 28.64
CA ASP A 19 -3.26 -3.12 28.94
C ASP A 19 -1.98 -3.94 28.71
N SER A 20 -1.36 -4.35 29.81
CA SER A 20 -0.04 -4.99 29.83
C SER A 20 0.03 -6.30 29.05
N GLN A 21 -1.11 -6.93 28.74
CA GLN A 21 -1.12 -8.16 27.93
C GLN A 21 -0.62 -7.91 26.49
N TRP A 22 -0.61 -6.65 26.04
CA TRP A 22 -0.13 -6.23 24.73
C TRP A 22 1.31 -5.75 24.73
N ASN A 23 2.01 -5.78 25.87
CA ASN A 23 3.39 -5.29 25.92
C ASN A 23 4.30 -6.05 24.94
N VAL A 24 5.11 -5.28 24.21
CA VAL A 24 6.16 -5.77 23.30
C VAL A 24 7.45 -4.99 23.56
N PRO A 25 8.16 -5.26 24.69
CA PRO A 25 9.30 -4.45 25.13
C PRO A 25 10.42 -4.29 24.09
N ILE A 26 10.56 -5.25 23.18
CA ILE A 26 11.56 -5.18 22.11
C ILE A 26 11.32 -4.01 21.13
N ALA A 27 10.06 -3.56 20.98
CA ALA A 27 9.73 -2.39 20.16
C ALA A 27 10.33 -1.11 20.76
N LEU A 28 10.26 -0.95 22.08
CA LEU A 28 10.96 0.15 22.76
C LEU A 28 12.46 0.09 22.49
N ARG A 29 13.05 -1.11 22.60
CA ARG A 29 14.50 -1.29 22.40
C ARG A 29 14.95 -0.96 20.98
N ASP A 30 14.18 -1.37 19.97
CA ASP A 30 14.41 -1.03 18.56
C ASP A 30 14.37 0.49 18.34
N ALA A 31 13.41 1.20 18.94
CA ALA A 31 13.27 2.64 18.83
C ALA A 31 14.45 3.38 19.50
N GLU A 32 14.81 3.01 20.73
CA GLU A 32 15.90 3.63 21.47
C GLU A 32 17.24 3.54 20.73
N VAL A 33 17.60 2.34 20.26
CA VAL A 33 18.87 2.11 19.58
C VAL A 33 18.89 2.74 18.19
N THR A 34 17.74 2.78 17.50
CA THR A 34 17.63 3.53 16.23
C THR A 34 17.85 5.02 16.45
N ALA A 35 17.17 5.63 17.45
CA ALA A 35 17.35 7.04 17.76
C ALA A 35 18.80 7.36 18.20
N ALA A 36 19.42 6.48 18.99
CA ALA A 36 20.83 6.62 19.35
C ALA A 36 21.75 6.54 18.12
N THR A 37 21.52 5.57 17.23
CA THR A 37 22.29 5.41 15.99
C THR A 37 22.15 6.61 15.06
N LEU A 38 20.95 7.19 14.96
CA LEU A 38 20.71 8.41 14.19
C LEU A 38 21.54 9.60 14.70
N ARG A 39 21.59 9.78 16.02
CA ARG A 39 22.31 10.89 16.67
C ARG A 39 23.84 10.69 16.70
N ASP A 40 24.31 9.48 16.49
CA ASP A 40 25.74 9.16 16.61
C ASP A 40 26.53 9.72 15.41
N PRO A 41 27.49 10.63 15.64
CA PRO A 41 28.30 11.21 14.57
C PRO A 41 29.26 10.21 13.91
N ALA A 42 29.52 9.05 14.52
CA ALA A 42 30.29 7.97 13.91
C ALA A 42 29.45 7.15 12.90
N PHE A 43 28.13 7.28 12.92
CA PHE A 43 27.20 6.59 12.04
C PHE A 43 26.39 7.61 11.23
N ALA A 44 25.08 7.72 11.50
CA ALA A 44 24.16 8.48 10.67
C ALA A 44 24.25 10.00 10.84
N ALA A 45 24.82 10.47 11.96
CA ALA A 45 25.22 11.85 12.20
C ALA A 45 24.11 12.92 12.09
N TYR A 46 22.86 12.57 12.42
CA TYR A 46 21.80 13.57 12.54
C TYR A 46 22.10 14.50 13.73
N PRO A 47 21.90 15.83 13.60
CA PRO A 47 21.96 16.73 14.73
C PRO A 47 21.03 16.26 15.86
N PRO A 48 21.50 16.19 17.14
CA PRO A 48 20.69 15.65 18.23
C PRO A 48 19.32 16.33 18.40
N GLY A 49 19.25 17.65 18.17
CA GLY A 49 18.00 18.42 18.23
C GLY A 49 17.01 18.13 17.09
N GLN A 50 17.42 17.42 16.05
CA GLN A 50 16.58 17.04 14.92
C GLN A 50 16.08 15.59 15.02
N VAL A 51 16.40 14.87 16.09
CA VAL A 51 15.95 13.48 16.33
C VAL A 51 15.07 13.42 17.57
N ARG A 52 13.76 13.27 17.39
CA ARG A 52 12.80 13.07 18.47
C ARG A 52 12.51 11.58 18.67
N LEU A 53 12.66 11.12 19.92
CA LEU A 53 12.22 9.79 20.35
C LEU A 53 10.89 9.96 21.11
N LEU A 54 9.85 9.21 20.75
CA LEU A 54 8.54 9.23 21.39
C LEU A 54 8.16 7.80 21.79
N CYS A 55 8.04 7.53 23.09
CA CYS A 55 7.89 6.16 23.58
C CYS A 55 6.80 6.00 24.65
N ASP A 56 6.24 4.79 24.71
CA ASP A 56 5.35 4.30 25.77
C ASP A 56 4.29 5.32 26.21
N ALA A 57 4.30 5.77 27.46
CA ALA A 57 3.27 6.65 28.02
C ALA A 57 3.11 7.98 27.25
N GLU A 58 4.14 8.43 26.54
CA GLU A 58 4.06 9.62 25.67
C GLU A 58 3.58 9.28 24.25
N ALA A 59 3.75 8.02 23.82
CA ALA A 59 3.35 7.52 22.51
C ALA A 59 1.85 7.21 22.42
N THR A 60 1.01 8.12 22.92
CA THR A 60 -0.44 8.09 22.77
C THR A 60 -0.86 8.47 21.35
N ARG A 61 -2.10 8.19 20.95
CA ARG A 61 -2.62 8.58 19.62
C ARG A 61 -2.43 10.08 19.39
N GLN A 62 -2.75 10.91 20.39
CA GLN A 62 -2.55 12.35 20.32
C GLN A 62 -1.07 12.73 20.27
N GLY A 63 -0.22 12.09 21.08
CA GLY A 63 1.22 12.33 21.12
C GLY A 63 1.88 12.06 19.77
N LEU A 64 1.50 10.96 19.10
CA LEU A 64 1.99 10.62 17.77
C LEU A 64 1.63 11.69 16.74
N LEU A 65 0.35 12.09 16.68
CA LEU A 65 -0.11 13.10 15.72
C LEU A 65 0.56 14.45 15.95
N GLN A 66 0.71 14.87 17.21
CA GLN A 66 1.39 16.11 17.57
C GLN A 66 2.89 16.06 17.22
N ALA A 67 3.55 14.93 17.45
CA ALA A 67 4.96 14.76 17.11
C ALA A 67 5.19 14.82 15.60
N LEU A 68 4.29 14.25 14.80
CA LEU A 68 4.31 14.37 13.34
C LEU A 68 4.11 15.82 12.88
N THR A 69 3.20 16.58 13.50
CA THR A 69 3.06 18.02 13.24
C THR A 69 4.34 18.79 13.57
N THR A 70 4.94 18.52 14.74
CA THR A 70 6.21 19.14 15.17
C THR A 70 7.35 18.85 14.18
N LEU A 71 7.42 17.63 13.66
CA LEU A 71 8.39 17.25 12.63
C LEU A 71 8.21 18.08 11.34
N GLY A 72 6.96 18.33 10.96
CA GLY A 72 6.63 19.19 9.82
C GLY A 72 7.06 20.64 10.03
N GLU A 73 6.82 21.21 11.21
CA GLU A 73 7.23 22.58 11.56
C GLU A 73 8.77 22.74 11.58
N GLY A 74 9.48 21.67 11.92
CA GLY A 74 10.94 21.67 12.01
C GLY A 74 11.68 21.35 10.71
N SER A 75 11.02 21.03 9.60
CA SER A 75 11.65 20.61 8.34
C SER A 75 11.18 21.42 7.13
N GLY A 76 12.01 21.51 6.09
CA GLY A 76 11.75 22.26 4.86
C GLY A 76 12.04 21.51 3.57
N PRO A 77 11.81 22.12 2.39
CA PRO A 77 11.90 21.43 1.09
C PRO A 77 13.26 20.81 0.77
N ALA A 78 14.34 21.31 1.38
CA ALA A 78 15.69 20.80 1.21
C ALA A 78 16.05 19.64 2.16
N ASP A 79 15.12 19.20 3.02
CA ASP A 79 15.37 18.25 4.09
C ASP A 79 14.85 16.83 3.80
N THR A 80 15.36 15.88 4.56
CA THR A 80 14.90 14.49 4.63
C THR A 80 14.27 14.23 6.00
N ALA A 81 12.99 13.88 6.02
CA ALA A 81 12.28 13.44 7.22
C ALA A 81 12.22 11.90 7.29
N LEU A 82 12.80 11.30 8.33
CA LEU A 82 12.67 9.88 8.65
C LEU A 82 11.64 9.71 9.76
N ILE A 83 10.61 8.91 9.51
CA ILE A 83 9.59 8.56 10.50
C ILE A 83 9.66 7.06 10.70
N MET A 84 9.96 6.62 11.92
CA MET A 84 9.93 5.21 12.27
C MET A 84 8.82 4.95 13.29
N PHE A 85 8.05 3.90 13.07
CA PHE A 85 7.14 3.35 14.06
C PHE A 85 7.51 1.89 14.31
N THR A 86 7.57 1.49 15.58
CA THR A 86 7.69 0.09 15.99
C THR A 86 6.76 -0.22 17.16
N GLY A 87 5.99 -1.30 17.03
CA GLY A 87 4.94 -1.69 17.97
C GLY A 87 3.92 -2.61 17.31
N HIS A 88 2.70 -2.67 17.86
CA HIS A 88 1.63 -3.45 17.28
C HIS A 88 1.00 -2.77 16.06
N GLY A 89 0.59 -3.63 15.13
CA GLY A 89 -0.28 -3.27 14.03
C GLY A 89 -1.30 -4.38 13.82
N ALA A 90 -2.56 -4.00 13.70
CA ALA A 90 -3.66 -4.94 13.62
C ALA A 90 -4.83 -4.36 12.85
N MET A 91 -5.71 -5.25 12.38
CA MET A 91 -7.02 -4.85 11.90
C MET A 91 -7.89 -4.38 13.07
N SER A 92 -8.78 -3.46 12.77
CA SER A 92 -9.75 -2.91 13.70
C SER A 92 -11.13 -3.52 13.47
N ASP A 93 -12.05 -3.32 14.42
CA ASP A 93 -13.46 -3.74 14.33
C ASP A 93 -14.22 -3.15 13.13
N ASP A 94 -13.71 -2.05 12.55
CA ASP A 94 -14.18 -1.42 11.31
C ASP A 94 -13.54 -1.99 10.02
N GLY A 95 -12.68 -3.00 10.14
CA GLY A 95 -12.00 -3.65 9.02
C GLY A 95 -10.83 -2.85 8.43
N LEU A 96 -10.40 -1.76 9.09
CA LEU A 96 -9.23 -0.98 8.67
C LEU A 96 -7.99 -1.37 9.48
N TYR A 97 -6.81 -1.17 8.90
CA TYR A 97 -5.53 -1.41 9.59
C TYR A 97 -5.14 -0.18 10.43
N TYR A 98 -4.62 -0.41 11.63
CA TYR A 98 -4.18 0.62 12.57
C TYR A 98 -2.79 0.31 13.13
N LEU A 99 -2.05 1.37 13.44
CA LEU A 99 -0.87 1.30 14.29
C LEU A 99 -1.30 1.56 15.73
N ALA A 100 -0.95 0.67 16.66
CA ALA A 100 -1.37 0.79 18.05
C ALA A 100 -0.45 1.76 18.81
N SER A 101 -1.03 2.86 19.28
CA SER A 101 -0.45 3.74 20.29
C SER A 101 -0.58 3.12 21.69
N SER A 102 0.10 3.68 22.69
CA SER A 102 0.07 3.15 24.08
C SER A 102 -1.32 3.17 24.72
N ASP A 103 -2.19 4.07 24.27
CA ASP A 103 -3.58 4.22 24.69
C ASP A 103 -4.59 3.47 23.81
N THR A 104 -4.12 2.66 22.86
CA THR A 104 -4.99 1.83 22.01
C THR A 104 -5.73 0.79 22.83
N GLN A 105 -7.03 0.63 22.54
CA GLN A 105 -7.85 -0.42 23.14
C GLN A 105 -8.00 -1.58 22.15
N PHE A 106 -8.10 -2.79 22.68
CA PHE A 106 -8.25 -4.01 21.90
C PHE A 106 -9.53 -4.74 22.27
N THR A 107 -10.19 -5.37 21.29
CA THR A 107 -11.30 -6.30 21.51
C THR A 107 -10.78 -7.62 22.06
N ALA A 108 -11.69 -8.49 22.53
CA ALA A 108 -11.33 -9.85 22.97
C ALA A 108 -10.67 -10.68 21.85
N GLU A 109 -11.01 -10.40 20.60
CA GLU A 109 -10.47 -11.02 19.38
C GLU A 109 -9.15 -10.39 18.92
N ARG A 110 -8.53 -9.55 19.75
CA ARG A 110 -7.23 -8.90 19.47
C ARG A 110 -7.26 -7.86 18.34
N ASN A 111 -8.45 -7.41 17.93
CA ASN A 111 -8.61 -6.31 17.00
C ASN A 111 -8.47 -4.97 17.71
N VAL A 112 -8.00 -3.94 17.02
CA VAL A 112 -8.05 -2.58 17.54
C VAL A 112 -9.52 -2.12 17.64
N VAL A 113 -9.90 -1.50 18.75
CA VAL A 113 -11.18 -0.77 18.83
C VAL A 113 -11.03 0.48 17.98
N SER A 114 -11.89 0.65 16.97
CA SER A 114 -11.77 1.75 16.01
C SER A 114 -11.63 3.11 16.70
N LYS A 115 -10.81 3.98 16.11
CA LYS A 115 -10.47 5.34 16.60
C LYS A 115 -9.61 5.42 17.87
N THR A 116 -9.27 4.29 18.52
CA THR A 116 -8.37 4.30 19.69
C THR A 116 -6.89 4.24 19.29
N GLY A 117 -6.57 3.63 18.15
CA GLY A 117 -5.22 3.64 17.55
C GLY A 117 -5.03 4.73 16.49
N VAL A 118 -3.84 4.75 15.88
CA VAL A 118 -3.53 5.62 14.73
C VAL A 118 -3.96 4.92 13.45
N SER A 119 -4.99 5.46 12.79
CA SER A 119 -5.43 4.94 11.50
C SER A 119 -4.41 5.27 10.42
N ILE A 120 -4.38 4.44 9.39
CA ILE A 120 -3.57 4.70 8.19
C ILE A 120 -4.02 5.99 7.47
N ALA A 121 -5.31 6.36 7.58
CA ALA A 121 -5.82 7.63 7.07
C ALA A 121 -5.27 8.85 7.84
N ASP A 122 -5.21 8.79 9.17
CA ASP A 122 -4.62 9.84 10.01
C ASP A 122 -3.13 10.01 9.66
N LEU A 123 -2.39 8.90 9.60
CA LEU A 123 -0.96 8.90 9.25
C LEU A 123 -0.73 9.53 7.86
N LYS A 124 -1.55 9.16 6.87
CA LYS A 124 -1.52 9.75 5.52
C LYS A 124 -1.73 11.26 5.56
N GLN A 125 -2.77 11.72 6.26
CA GLN A 125 -3.15 13.13 6.26
C GLN A 125 -2.03 14.01 6.80
N VAL A 126 -1.29 13.54 7.81
CA VAL A 126 -0.18 14.29 8.38
C VAL A 126 1.09 14.14 7.54
N VAL A 127 1.46 12.92 7.14
CA VAL A 127 2.67 12.67 6.36
C VAL A 127 2.65 13.41 5.03
N ALA A 128 1.52 13.39 4.29
CA ALA A 128 1.40 14.06 2.99
C ALA A 128 1.56 15.59 3.07
N LYS A 129 1.40 16.19 4.25
CA LYS A 129 1.54 17.63 4.48
C LYS A 129 2.92 18.05 4.98
N LEU A 130 3.83 17.11 5.20
CA LEU A 130 5.19 17.44 5.64
C LEU A 130 5.91 18.30 4.59
N PRO A 131 6.50 19.44 4.98
CA PRO A 131 7.23 20.32 4.04
C PRO A 131 8.54 19.72 3.53
N ALA A 132 9.07 18.71 4.24
CA ALA A 132 10.27 17.98 3.83
C ALA A 132 10.16 17.51 2.38
N GLY A 133 11.16 17.86 1.56
CA GLY A 133 11.21 17.44 0.16
C GLY A 133 11.26 15.92 0.05
N ARG A 134 11.95 15.28 1.01
CA ARG A 134 12.09 13.82 1.09
C ARG A 134 11.51 13.29 2.38
N VAL A 135 10.75 12.20 2.30
CA VAL A 135 10.16 11.53 3.48
C VAL A 135 10.33 10.03 3.35
N LEU A 136 10.94 9.42 4.37
CA LEU A 136 11.00 7.97 4.53
C LEU A 136 10.13 7.56 5.72
N LEU A 137 9.07 6.82 5.46
CA LEU A 137 8.24 6.19 6.48
C LEU A 137 8.69 4.73 6.66
N VAL A 138 9.04 4.34 7.88
CA VAL A 138 9.50 3.00 8.25
C VAL A 138 8.54 2.41 9.27
N ILE A 139 7.83 1.34 8.91
CA ILE A 139 6.83 0.70 9.78
C ILE A 139 7.26 -0.70 10.16
N ASN A 140 7.67 -0.88 11.42
CA ASN A 140 7.96 -2.18 12.02
C ASN A 140 6.78 -2.68 12.86
N ALA A 141 5.80 -3.29 12.18
CA ALA A 141 4.61 -3.89 12.77
C ALA A 141 4.14 -5.11 11.94
N CYS A 142 3.38 -6.01 12.56
CA CYS A 142 2.76 -7.14 11.87
C CYS A 142 1.76 -6.68 10.81
N PHE A 143 1.69 -7.37 9.67
CA PHE A 143 0.81 -7.02 8.55
C PHE A 143 1.03 -5.61 8.01
N SER A 144 2.22 -5.03 8.20
CA SER A 144 2.52 -3.64 7.89
C SER A 144 2.40 -3.30 6.40
N GLY A 145 2.44 -4.29 5.49
CA GLY A 145 2.09 -4.09 4.09
C GLY A 145 0.65 -3.55 3.86
N ASN A 146 -0.26 -3.68 4.83
CA ASN A 146 -1.57 -3.02 4.76
C ASN A 146 -1.49 -1.49 4.83
N VAL A 147 -0.36 -0.93 5.27
CA VAL A 147 -0.08 0.51 5.16
C VAL A 147 -0.09 0.96 3.70
N THR A 148 0.31 0.12 2.74
CA THR A 148 0.44 0.53 1.33
C THR A 148 -0.69 0.03 0.43
N GLY A 149 -1.61 -0.77 0.97
CA GLY A 149 -2.80 -1.30 0.28
C GLY A 149 -2.47 -2.43 -0.70
N SER A 150 -2.49 -3.69 -0.24
CA SER A 150 -1.99 -4.84 -1.02
C SER A 150 -2.98 -5.53 -1.95
N VAL A 151 -4.20 -5.03 -2.22
CA VAL A 151 -5.17 -5.81 -3.04
C VAL A 151 -5.90 -5.02 -4.14
N ILE A 152 -5.81 -3.70 -4.18
CA ILE A 152 -6.41 -2.87 -5.24
C ILE A 152 -5.44 -1.69 -5.43
N PRO A 153 -5.23 -1.14 -6.65
CA PRO A 153 -4.56 0.15 -6.81
C PRO A 153 -5.39 1.23 -6.11
N ASP A 154 -5.26 1.27 -4.80
CA ASP A 154 -5.94 2.22 -3.96
C ASP A 154 -5.25 3.57 -4.12
N ARG A 155 -6.05 4.62 -3.98
CA ARG A 155 -5.64 6.02 -3.97
C ARG A 155 -4.75 6.36 -2.76
N PHE A 156 -4.18 5.36 -2.09
CA PHE A 156 -3.53 5.48 -0.80
C PHE A 156 -2.04 5.73 -0.92
N SER A 157 -1.32 4.75 -1.47
CA SER A 157 0.12 4.82 -1.75
C SER A 157 0.42 5.82 -2.87
N THR A 158 -0.55 6.03 -3.76
CA THR A 158 -0.49 7.08 -4.77
C THR A 158 -0.55 8.48 -4.17
N GLU A 159 -1.32 8.80 -3.13
CA GLU A 159 -1.42 10.17 -2.60
C GLU A 159 -0.27 10.58 -1.69
N ILE A 160 0.18 9.69 -0.78
CA ILE A 160 1.37 9.96 0.04
C ILE A 160 2.55 10.21 -0.89
N VAL A 161 2.71 9.35 -1.88
CA VAL A 161 3.90 9.42 -2.70
C VAL A 161 3.76 10.48 -3.81
N ARG A 162 2.56 10.76 -4.37
CA ARG A 162 2.31 11.86 -5.35
C ARG A 162 2.38 13.26 -4.76
N SER A 163 2.36 13.41 -3.43
CA SER A 163 2.43 14.73 -2.79
C SER A 163 3.76 15.47 -2.96
N SER A 164 4.88 14.77 -3.21
CA SER A 164 6.16 15.40 -3.60
C SER A 164 7.13 14.42 -4.27
N GLU A 165 8.18 14.93 -4.92
CA GLU A 165 9.32 14.14 -5.40
C GLU A 165 10.23 13.84 -4.21
N GLY A 166 10.24 12.60 -3.68
CA GLY A 166 11.11 12.24 -2.55
C GLY A 166 10.52 11.32 -1.47
N ARG A 167 9.39 10.66 -1.69
CA ARG A 167 8.69 9.90 -0.64
C ARG A 167 8.82 8.38 -0.82
N ALA A 168 9.06 7.68 0.28
CA ALA A 168 9.23 6.25 0.31
C ALA A 168 8.63 5.64 1.58
N ILE A 169 8.14 4.41 1.48
CA ILE A 169 7.62 3.64 2.61
C ILE A 169 8.36 2.29 2.64
N ILE A 170 8.94 1.93 3.78
CA ILE A 170 9.47 0.60 4.06
C ILE A 170 8.62 -0.03 5.15
N THR A 171 8.07 -1.20 4.88
CA THR A 171 7.28 -1.99 5.83
C THR A 171 8.03 -3.25 6.21
N ALA A 172 7.86 -3.72 7.45
CA ALA A 172 8.60 -4.87 7.96
C ALA A 172 8.12 -6.22 7.43
N SER A 173 6.90 -6.29 6.89
CA SER A 173 6.30 -7.50 6.35
C SER A 173 5.27 -7.18 5.26
N LYS A 174 4.94 -8.17 4.42
CA LYS A 174 3.77 -8.09 3.53
C LYS A 174 2.46 -8.03 4.34
N SER A 175 1.36 -7.69 3.66
CA SER A 175 0.04 -7.50 4.28
C SER A 175 -0.54 -8.75 4.96
N ASP A 176 -0.05 -9.93 4.60
CA ASP A 176 -0.45 -11.25 5.09
C ASP A 176 0.62 -11.90 5.99
N GLN A 177 1.70 -11.18 6.31
CA GLN A 177 2.85 -11.69 7.06
C GLN A 177 3.01 -10.97 8.41
N LEU A 178 3.48 -11.72 9.40
CA LEU A 178 3.88 -11.19 10.70
C LEU A 178 5.25 -10.49 10.61
N SER A 179 5.51 -9.57 11.54
CA SER A 179 6.86 -9.08 11.82
C SER A 179 7.41 -9.85 13.02
N HIS A 180 8.53 -10.54 12.84
CA HIS A 180 9.07 -11.45 13.83
C HIS A 180 10.21 -10.85 14.65
N PHE A 181 10.29 -11.33 15.88
CA PHE A 181 11.41 -11.14 16.77
C PHE A 181 11.71 -12.43 17.53
N ASP A 182 12.85 -12.45 18.20
CA ASP A 182 13.25 -13.52 19.11
C ASP A 182 13.53 -12.93 20.49
N THR A 183 13.00 -13.55 21.52
CA THR A 183 13.20 -13.16 22.93
C THR A 183 14.65 -13.32 23.40
N THR A 184 15.47 -14.10 22.69
CA THR A 184 16.91 -14.22 22.97
C THR A 184 17.76 -13.12 22.31
N ARG A 185 17.16 -12.30 21.44
CA ARG A 185 17.83 -11.20 20.74
C ARG A 185 17.46 -9.87 21.38
N GLU A 186 18.37 -8.91 21.27
CA GLU A 186 18.13 -7.54 21.73
C GLU A 186 17.10 -6.80 20.88
N HIS A 187 17.00 -7.17 19.59
CA HIS A 187 16.24 -6.45 18.58
C HIS A 187 15.36 -7.37 17.74
N SER A 188 14.27 -6.83 17.20
CA SER A 188 13.49 -7.55 16.19
C SER A 188 14.32 -7.80 14.94
N PHE A 189 13.89 -8.73 14.08
CA PHE A 189 14.64 -9.01 12.84
C PHE A 189 14.76 -7.77 11.97
N PHE A 190 13.68 -6.98 11.90
CA PHE A 190 13.63 -5.73 11.18
C PHE A 190 14.41 -4.61 11.89
N GLY A 191 14.23 -4.46 13.21
CA GLY A 191 14.92 -3.45 14.02
C GLY A 191 16.43 -3.56 13.90
N GLN A 192 16.99 -4.78 14.07
CA GLN A 192 18.42 -5.01 13.89
C GLN A 192 18.88 -4.63 12.47
N ALA A 193 18.14 -5.07 11.45
CA ALA A 193 18.53 -4.84 10.06
C ALA A 193 18.53 -3.35 9.68
N LEU A 194 17.57 -2.59 10.22
CA LEU A 194 17.52 -1.13 10.09
C LEU A 194 18.71 -0.46 10.78
N ILE A 195 19.01 -0.84 12.03
CA ILE A 195 20.15 -0.32 12.80
C ILE A 195 21.46 -0.59 12.05
N ASP A 196 21.66 -1.82 11.57
CA ASP A 196 22.86 -2.20 10.81
C ASP A 196 22.99 -1.38 9.51
N GLY A 197 21.88 -1.20 8.78
CA GLY A 197 21.86 -0.38 7.58
C GLY A 197 22.16 1.10 7.83
N LEU A 198 21.63 1.68 8.91
CA LEU A 198 21.96 3.06 9.33
C LEU A 198 23.41 3.21 9.81
N ARG A 199 24.04 2.11 10.26
CA ARG A 199 25.48 2.02 10.52
C ARG A 199 26.31 1.75 9.26
N GLY A 200 25.70 1.83 8.07
CA GLY A 200 26.38 1.70 6.78
C GLY A 200 26.53 0.28 6.25
N VAL A 201 25.99 -0.75 6.92
CA VAL A 201 26.03 -2.12 6.40
C VAL A 201 25.20 -2.19 5.11
N GLY A 202 25.82 -2.68 4.03
CA GLY A 202 25.17 -2.77 2.72
C GLY A 202 25.15 -1.47 1.90
N SER A 203 25.74 -0.38 2.41
CA SER A 203 25.89 0.88 1.68
C SER A 203 27.23 1.01 0.98
N ASN A 204 27.25 1.77 -0.12
CA ASN A 204 28.50 2.07 -0.83
C ASN A 204 29.26 3.20 -0.10
N ALA A 205 30.35 2.84 0.59
CA ALA A 205 31.20 3.78 1.31
C ALA A 205 31.70 4.95 0.44
N ALA A 206 31.96 4.71 -0.85
CA ALA A 206 32.45 5.73 -1.77
C ALA A 206 31.41 6.85 -2.05
N SER A 207 30.13 6.61 -1.79
CA SER A 207 29.10 7.65 -1.89
C SER A 207 29.16 8.65 -0.75
N GLY A 208 29.69 8.25 0.42
CA GLY A 208 29.67 9.02 1.66
C GLY A 208 28.32 9.05 2.38
N TYR A 209 27.30 8.37 1.86
CA TYR A 209 25.94 8.36 2.40
C TYR A 209 25.36 6.95 2.49
N VAL A 210 24.34 6.79 3.34
CA VAL A 210 23.43 5.64 3.30
C VAL A 210 22.27 6.00 2.37
N GLY A 211 22.19 5.36 1.19
CA GLY A 211 21.12 5.58 0.23
C GLY A 211 19.86 4.76 0.53
N LEU A 212 18.68 5.29 0.16
CA LEU A 212 17.37 4.63 0.35
C LEU A 212 17.35 3.16 -0.14
N TYR A 213 17.80 2.91 -1.37
CA TYR A 213 17.71 1.59 -1.99
C TYR A 213 18.69 0.59 -1.39
N GLU A 214 19.89 1.04 -1.03
CA GLU A 214 20.89 0.24 -0.34
C GLU A 214 20.41 -0.15 1.07
N LEU A 215 19.83 0.82 1.79
CA LEU A 215 19.21 0.58 3.09
C LEU A 215 18.10 -0.48 2.99
N TYR A 216 17.18 -0.33 2.03
CA TYR A 216 16.13 -1.32 1.83
C TYR A 216 16.67 -2.70 1.44
N GLN A 217 17.65 -2.78 0.54
CA GLN A 217 18.24 -4.05 0.13
C GLN A 217 18.90 -4.78 1.32
N GLN A 218 19.61 -4.04 2.18
CA GLN A 218 20.15 -4.58 3.42
C GLN A 218 19.04 -5.10 4.34
N ILE A 219 17.99 -4.30 4.57
CA ILE A 219 16.85 -4.69 5.40
C ILE A 219 16.20 -5.97 4.86
N TYR A 220 15.85 -5.99 3.57
CA TYR A 220 15.22 -7.13 2.91
C TYR A 220 16.05 -8.41 3.07
N THR A 221 17.35 -8.32 2.78
CA THR A 221 18.27 -9.46 2.82
C THR A 221 18.41 -10.03 4.24
N ALA A 222 18.62 -9.16 5.23
CA ALA A 222 18.84 -9.58 6.61
C ALA A 222 17.56 -10.15 7.25
N VAL A 223 16.41 -9.50 7.04
CA VAL A 223 15.13 -9.94 7.59
C VAL A 223 14.71 -11.28 7.00
N THR A 224 14.75 -11.41 5.67
CA THR A 224 14.36 -12.66 4.98
C THR A 224 15.22 -13.83 5.45
N ARG A 225 16.54 -13.63 5.57
CA ARG A 225 17.48 -14.64 6.08
C ARG A 225 17.16 -15.05 7.51
N ASN A 226 16.95 -14.08 8.41
CA ASN A 226 16.65 -14.34 9.82
C ASN A 226 15.32 -15.09 10.00
N ALA A 227 14.28 -14.71 9.24
CA ALA A 227 13.00 -15.40 9.24
C ALA A 227 13.13 -16.85 8.74
N GLN A 228 13.82 -17.06 7.62
CA GLN A 228 14.06 -18.39 7.05
C GLN A 228 14.82 -19.32 8.00
N GLN A 229 15.83 -18.81 8.73
CA GLN A 229 16.56 -19.58 9.75
C GLN A 229 15.64 -20.09 10.87
N ARG A 230 14.51 -19.42 11.11
CA ARG A 230 13.47 -19.82 12.07
C ARG A 230 12.27 -20.53 11.44
N ARG A 231 12.37 -20.87 10.15
CA ARG A 231 11.26 -21.46 9.37
C ARG A 231 10.00 -20.60 9.39
N GLN A 232 10.19 -19.28 9.47
CA GLN A 232 9.14 -18.27 9.40
C GLN A 232 9.20 -17.54 8.04
N GLN A 233 8.13 -16.83 7.69
CA GLN A 233 8.09 -15.96 6.52
C GLN A 233 7.96 -14.51 6.95
N GLN A 234 8.89 -13.68 6.49
CA GLN A 234 8.81 -12.23 6.64
C GLN A 234 9.62 -11.59 5.52
N GLU A 235 8.93 -10.83 4.68
CA GLU A 235 9.51 -10.11 3.56
C GLU A 235 9.20 -8.62 3.72
N PRO A 236 10.21 -7.79 4.00
CA PRO A 236 10.04 -6.34 3.97
C PRO A 236 9.60 -5.88 2.58
N ALA A 237 8.80 -4.81 2.53
CA ALA A 237 8.38 -4.22 1.26
C ALA A 237 8.74 -2.73 1.19
N LEU A 238 9.36 -2.34 0.08
CA LEU A 238 9.58 -0.94 -0.30
C LEU A 238 8.47 -0.49 -1.25
N THR A 239 7.86 0.64 -0.96
CA THR A 239 6.92 1.34 -1.85
C THR A 239 7.47 2.73 -2.15
N VAL A 240 7.69 3.01 -3.44
CA VAL A 240 8.21 4.29 -3.96
C VAL A 240 7.41 4.72 -5.18
N LEU A 241 7.46 6.01 -5.52
CA LEU A 241 6.99 6.49 -6.81
C LEU A 241 8.11 6.38 -7.83
N GLN A 242 7.72 6.17 -9.08
CA GLN A 242 8.60 6.06 -10.24
C GLN A 242 9.54 7.26 -10.43
N ALA A 243 9.15 8.45 -9.97
CA ALA A 243 9.92 9.70 -10.11
C ALA A 243 10.67 10.14 -8.84
N VAL A 244 10.69 9.33 -7.77
CA VAL A 244 11.29 9.74 -6.47
C VAL A 244 12.81 9.80 -6.51
N GLY A 245 13.45 9.00 -7.37
CA GLY A 245 14.90 8.85 -7.40
C GLY A 245 15.45 8.32 -6.06
N PRO A 246 16.69 7.82 -6.01
CA PRO A 246 17.30 7.53 -4.72
C PRO A 246 17.63 8.83 -3.99
N PHE A 247 17.58 8.82 -2.66
CA PHE A 247 18.05 9.94 -1.86
C PHE A 247 18.84 9.50 -0.61
N PRO A 248 19.75 10.36 -0.10
CA PRO A 248 20.46 10.10 1.14
C PRO A 248 19.51 10.05 2.33
N ILE A 249 19.65 9.00 3.13
CA ILE A 249 18.96 8.82 4.41
C ILE A 249 19.87 9.23 5.57
N ALA A 250 21.18 9.02 5.47
CA ALA A 250 22.12 9.36 6.52
C ALA A 250 23.53 9.55 5.95
N LEU A 251 24.47 10.05 6.78
CA LEU A 251 25.90 9.92 6.45
C LEU A 251 26.34 8.46 6.62
N TYR A 252 27.25 8.03 5.75
CA TYR A 252 28.00 6.79 5.93
C TYR A 252 29.04 6.98 7.05
N PRO A 253 29.42 5.94 7.81
CA PRO A 253 30.50 6.04 8.80
C PRO A 253 31.81 6.59 8.22
N GLY A 254 32.27 7.74 8.72
CA GLY A 254 33.44 8.44 8.19
C GLY A 254 33.19 9.24 6.91
N GLY A 255 31.94 9.30 6.43
CA GLY A 255 31.51 10.19 5.35
C GLY A 255 31.47 11.66 5.77
N ALA A 256 31.47 12.56 4.78
CA ALA A 256 31.42 14.00 5.00
C ALA A 256 30.27 14.64 4.19
N PRO A 257 29.61 15.68 4.73
CA PRO A 257 28.63 16.48 4.01
C PRO A 257 29.24 17.09 2.75
N GLY A 258 28.45 17.12 1.67
CA GLY A 258 28.89 17.68 0.39
C GLY A 258 28.39 16.87 -0.81
N PRO A 259 28.77 17.27 -2.03
CA PRO A 259 28.41 16.53 -3.23
C PRO A 259 28.90 15.08 -3.15
N GLN A 260 28.04 14.16 -3.61
CA GLN A 260 28.35 12.74 -3.63
C GLN A 260 29.58 12.48 -4.50
N SER A 261 30.59 11.81 -3.95
CA SER A 261 31.81 11.44 -4.70
C SER A 261 31.57 10.24 -5.62
N ALA A 262 30.54 9.45 -5.34
CA ALA A 262 29.99 8.39 -6.18
C ALA A 262 28.46 8.36 -6.02
N PRO A 263 27.70 7.97 -7.07
CA PRO A 263 26.25 7.89 -6.96
C PRO A 263 25.82 6.81 -5.97
N ILE A 264 24.81 7.10 -5.17
CA ILE A 264 24.01 6.06 -4.49
C ILE A 264 23.26 5.20 -5.51
N ALA A 265 22.87 3.98 -5.14
CA ALA A 265 22.09 3.09 -6.02
C ALA A 265 20.92 3.81 -6.70
N GLN A 266 20.84 3.73 -8.03
CA GLN A 266 19.92 4.55 -8.84
C GLN A 266 18.57 3.89 -9.13
N MET A 267 18.51 2.55 -9.07
CA MET A 267 17.30 1.79 -9.36
C MET A 267 16.77 1.12 -8.09
N PRO A 268 15.44 1.09 -7.89
CA PRO A 268 14.86 0.35 -6.78
C PRO A 268 15.16 -1.14 -6.94
N PRO A 269 15.61 -1.84 -5.88
CA PRO A 269 15.94 -3.26 -5.97
C PRO A 269 14.66 -4.10 -5.96
N ALA A 270 14.65 -5.22 -6.68
CA ALA A 270 13.55 -6.19 -6.54
C ALA A 270 13.53 -6.76 -5.10
N PRO A 271 12.35 -6.93 -4.45
CA PRO A 271 10.99 -6.85 -4.98
C PRO A 271 10.26 -5.51 -4.69
N ALA A 272 10.95 -4.36 -4.77
CA ALA A 272 10.31 -3.07 -4.53
C ALA A 272 9.06 -2.82 -5.41
N THR A 273 8.02 -2.26 -4.79
CA THR A 273 6.82 -1.79 -5.47
C THR A 273 7.03 -0.36 -5.95
N VAL A 274 7.01 -0.16 -7.27
CA VAL A 274 7.14 1.16 -7.89
C VAL A 274 5.77 1.61 -8.41
N ILE A 275 5.30 2.74 -7.91
CA ILE A 275 4.01 3.34 -8.28
C ILE A 275 4.25 4.40 -9.35
N ASP A 276 3.51 4.35 -10.46
CA ASP A 276 3.59 5.38 -11.49
C ASP A 276 2.77 6.64 -11.11
N ARG A 277 3.33 7.83 -11.39
CA ARG A 277 2.61 9.10 -11.32
C ARG A 277 1.61 9.26 -12.46
N SER A 278 1.77 8.52 -13.56
CA SER A 278 0.86 8.63 -14.70
C SER A 278 -0.58 8.30 -14.27
N VAL A 279 -1.45 9.30 -14.46
CA VAL A 279 -2.89 9.07 -14.51
C VAL A 279 -3.20 8.75 -15.96
N THR A 280 -3.40 7.48 -16.28
CA THR A 280 -3.96 7.13 -17.59
C THR A 280 -5.44 7.52 -17.58
N VAL A 281 -5.75 8.66 -18.19
CA VAL A 281 -7.13 9.04 -18.51
C VAL A 281 -7.48 8.40 -19.85
N SER A 282 -8.25 7.31 -19.81
CA SER A 282 -8.89 6.80 -21.02
C SER A 282 -10.17 7.60 -21.26
N VAL A 283 -10.18 8.46 -22.28
CA VAL A 283 -11.38 9.14 -22.77
C VAL A 283 -12.06 8.20 -23.77
N THR A 284 -13.25 7.71 -23.45
CA THR A 284 -14.12 7.10 -24.46
C THR A 284 -14.98 8.20 -25.06
N GLN A 285 -14.63 8.64 -26.26
CA GLN A 285 -15.46 9.55 -27.03
C GLN A 285 -16.66 8.77 -27.60
N GLN A 286 -17.86 9.01 -27.08
CA GLN A 286 -19.09 8.75 -27.82
C GLN A 286 -19.54 10.06 -28.48
N HIS A 287 -20.04 9.95 -29.71
CA HIS A 287 -20.47 11.10 -30.51
C HIS A 287 -21.45 12.00 -29.76
N GLY A 288 -21.19 13.32 -29.79
CA GLY A 288 -22.18 14.37 -29.50
C GLY A 288 -21.88 15.27 -28.29
N GLY A 289 -21.10 16.33 -28.50
CA GLY A 289 -21.10 17.55 -27.67
C GLY A 289 -20.33 17.47 -26.34
N VAL A 290 -19.28 18.28 -26.20
CA VAL A 290 -18.63 18.53 -24.91
C VAL A 290 -19.22 19.81 -24.31
N SER A 291 -19.82 19.70 -23.13
CA SER A 291 -20.09 20.83 -22.25
C SER A 291 -19.52 20.51 -20.87
N PHE A 292 -18.74 21.44 -20.33
CA PHE A 292 -18.18 21.35 -18.98
C PHE A 292 -18.98 22.28 -18.07
N GLU A 293 -19.68 21.72 -17.10
CA GLU A 293 -20.03 22.44 -15.86
C GLU A 293 -19.96 21.46 -14.69
N GLY A 294 -19.22 21.84 -13.66
CA GLY A 294 -19.24 21.19 -12.34
C GLY A 294 -18.14 20.17 -12.11
N ALA A 295 -17.28 20.46 -11.13
CA ALA A 295 -16.30 19.54 -10.56
C ALA A 295 -16.97 18.31 -9.92
N SER A 296 -16.49 17.11 -10.23
CA SER A 296 -16.56 15.91 -9.37
C SER A 296 -15.74 14.76 -9.96
N ILE A 297 -14.94 14.07 -9.14
CA ILE A 297 -14.00 13.00 -9.53
C ILE A 297 -14.45 11.65 -8.93
N GLY A 298 -14.62 10.61 -9.77
CA GLY A 298 -14.81 9.18 -9.43
C GLY A 298 -15.63 8.47 -10.52
N ASN A 299 -15.41 7.23 -10.98
CA ASN A 299 -14.65 6.04 -10.55
C ASN A 299 -14.03 5.36 -11.80
N LEU A 300 -12.83 4.78 -11.69
CA LEU A 300 -12.17 4.04 -12.80
C LEU A 300 -11.64 2.70 -12.30
N SER A 301 -11.91 1.62 -13.04
CA SER A 301 -11.39 0.27 -12.78
C SER A 301 -10.94 -0.39 -14.10
N VAL A 302 -9.70 -0.88 -14.16
CA VAL A 302 -9.10 -1.57 -15.33
C VAL A 302 -8.55 -2.94 -14.92
N GLY A 303 -8.83 -3.96 -15.75
CA GLY A 303 -8.41 -5.36 -15.55
C GLY A 303 -7.00 -5.69 -16.05
N GLN A 304 -6.60 -6.96 -15.87
CA GLN A 304 -5.21 -7.45 -15.92
C GLN A 304 -4.46 -7.27 -17.26
N ILE A 305 -3.17 -6.92 -17.17
CA ILE A 305 -2.17 -7.02 -18.24
C ILE A 305 -0.88 -7.63 -17.66
N THR A 306 -0.31 -8.58 -18.38
CA THR A 306 0.95 -9.29 -18.07
C THR A 306 2.03 -8.85 -19.07
N GLY A 307 3.25 -8.56 -18.59
CA GLY A 307 4.43 -8.31 -19.43
C GLY A 307 4.74 -6.81 -19.64
N GLY A 308 5.97 -6.42 -19.32
CA GLY A 308 6.41 -5.02 -19.26
C GLY A 308 6.88 -4.46 -20.59
N ASP A 309 5.94 -3.94 -21.39
CA ASP A 309 6.23 -2.99 -22.47
C ASP A 309 5.32 -1.75 -22.34
N SER A 310 5.94 -0.56 -22.36
CA SER A 310 5.24 0.72 -22.48
C SER A 310 4.94 1.02 -23.95
N PHE A 311 3.67 1.26 -24.29
CA PHE A 311 3.27 1.66 -25.64
C PHE A 311 3.16 3.18 -25.75
N ASN A 312 4.03 3.81 -26.55
CA ASN A 312 3.84 5.18 -27.02
C ASN A 312 3.10 5.12 -28.36
N SER A 313 1.87 5.65 -28.43
CA SER A 313 1.18 5.83 -29.71
C SER A 313 0.97 7.31 -30.00
N THR A 314 1.60 7.79 -31.07
CA THR A 314 1.20 9.01 -31.76
C THR A 314 0.22 8.59 -32.86
N VAL A 315 -1.08 8.86 -32.68
CA VAL A 315 -2.07 8.53 -33.70
C VAL A 315 -2.12 9.66 -34.74
N ASN A 316 -1.53 9.41 -35.91
CA ASN A 316 -1.88 10.14 -37.13
C ASN A 316 -3.21 9.59 -37.65
N TYR A 317 -4.28 10.37 -37.53
CA TYR A 317 -5.61 9.96 -37.96
C TYR A 317 -5.75 9.99 -39.49
N ASN A 318 -6.02 8.82 -40.08
CA ASN A 318 -6.44 8.65 -41.47
C ASN A 318 -7.94 8.27 -41.49
N PRO A 319 -8.86 9.14 -41.94
CA PRO A 319 -10.31 8.98 -41.73
C PRO A 319 -10.99 7.84 -42.51
N ALA A 320 -10.27 7.05 -43.29
CA ALA A 320 -10.87 6.18 -44.31
C ALA A 320 -10.98 4.69 -43.93
N ALA A 321 -10.46 4.24 -42.77
CA ALA A 321 -10.25 2.80 -42.54
C ALA A 321 -11.12 2.09 -41.49
N ASP A 322 -11.76 2.76 -40.51
CA ASP A 322 -12.38 2.06 -39.35
C ASP A 322 -13.90 2.16 -39.25
N LYS A 323 -14.59 1.66 -40.28
CA LYS A 323 -15.96 1.14 -40.11
C LYS A 323 -15.89 -0.38 -39.93
N ALA A 324 -15.90 -0.88 -38.69
CA ALA A 324 -16.57 -2.14 -38.29
C ALA A 324 -16.09 -2.68 -36.91
N ALA A 325 -16.80 -2.34 -35.82
CA ALA A 325 -17.08 -3.26 -34.71
C ALA A 325 -18.11 -2.62 -33.75
N ASP A 326 -19.27 -3.27 -33.58
CA ASP A 326 -20.31 -2.83 -32.66
C ASP A 326 -20.01 -3.21 -31.19
N PRO A 327 -20.53 -2.46 -30.20
CA PRO A 327 -20.37 -2.76 -28.77
C PRO A 327 -21.04 -4.07 -28.34
N PRO A 328 -20.59 -4.72 -27.24
CA PRO A 328 -21.11 -6.01 -26.79
C PRO A 328 -22.58 -5.91 -26.35
N THR A 329 -23.41 -6.83 -26.85
CA THR A 329 -24.85 -6.90 -26.59
C THR A 329 -25.17 -7.62 -25.27
N VAL A 330 -26.39 -7.42 -24.75
CA VAL A 330 -26.92 -8.17 -23.58
C VAL A 330 -26.83 -9.68 -23.81
N SER A 331 -27.19 -10.16 -25.01
CA SER A 331 -27.09 -11.58 -25.38
C SER A 331 -25.66 -12.12 -25.29
N ALA A 332 -24.67 -11.36 -25.77
CA ALA A 332 -23.26 -11.76 -25.70
C ALA A 332 -22.74 -11.84 -24.25
N THR A 333 -23.29 -11.02 -23.36
CA THR A 333 -22.97 -11.07 -21.92
C THR A 333 -23.60 -12.31 -21.26
N ILE A 334 -24.86 -12.60 -21.58
CA ILE A 334 -25.56 -13.79 -21.06
C ILE A 334 -24.87 -15.09 -21.50
N ASP A 335 -24.47 -15.19 -22.77
CA ASP A 335 -23.80 -16.39 -23.31
C ASP A 335 -22.48 -16.70 -22.59
N LYS A 336 -21.70 -15.66 -22.24
CA LYS A 336 -20.47 -15.81 -21.45
C LYS A 336 -20.72 -16.30 -20.03
N VAL A 337 -21.80 -15.84 -19.39
CA VAL A 337 -22.17 -16.28 -18.03
C VAL A 337 -22.64 -17.73 -18.07
N ILE A 338 -23.46 -18.12 -19.04
CA ILE A 338 -23.91 -19.51 -19.22
C ILE A 338 -22.71 -20.43 -19.40
N ALA A 339 -21.82 -20.12 -20.35
CA ALA A 339 -20.66 -20.97 -20.63
C ALA A 339 -19.76 -21.15 -19.40
N ARG A 340 -19.57 -20.09 -18.60
CA ARG A 340 -18.77 -20.17 -17.38
C ARG A 340 -19.49 -20.94 -16.27
N LEU A 341 -20.79 -20.73 -16.08
CA LEU A 341 -21.58 -21.41 -15.06
C LEU A 341 -21.63 -22.93 -15.30
N GLN A 342 -21.76 -23.34 -16.57
CA GLN A 342 -21.72 -24.75 -16.97
C GLN A 342 -20.34 -25.41 -16.84
N SER A 343 -19.25 -24.62 -16.73
CA SER A 343 -17.90 -25.16 -16.52
C SER A 343 -17.62 -25.59 -15.07
N PHE A 344 -18.52 -25.28 -14.13
CA PHE A 344 -18.37 -25.69 -12.73
C PHE A 344 -18.95 -27.08 -12.50
N ASN A 345 -18.11 -27.98 -11.98
CA ASN A 345 -18.46 -29.34 -11.60
C ASN A 345 -18.62 -29.51 -10.08
N ASN A 346 -18.34 -28.45 -9.32
CA ASN A 346 -18.28 -28.42 -7.84
C ASN A 346 -19.38 -27.54 -7.22
N ILE A 347 -20.49 -27.37 -7.92
CA ILE A 347 -21.69 -26.65 -7.45
C ILE A 347 -22.92 -27.56 -7.59
N ASP A 348 -23.98 -27.26 -6.86
CA ASP A 348 -25.23 -28.00 -6.92
C ASP A 348 -25.75 -28.06 -8.38
N PRO A 349 -25.89 -29.27 -8.98
CA PRO A 349 -26.29 -29.41 -10.37
C PRO A 349 -27.69 -28.85 -10.66
N ASP A 350 -28.62 -28.99 -9.73
CA ASP A 350 -30.01 -28.57 -9.90
C ASP A 350 -30.09 -27.03 -9.86
N GLN A 351 -29.39 -26.41 -8.90
CA GLN A 351 -29.31 -24.95 -8.84
C GLN A 351 -28.58 -24.37 -10.07
N ARG A 352 -27.50 -25.02 -10.52
CA ARG A 352 -26.75 -24.62 -11.72
C ARG A 352 -27.64 -24.65 -12.95
N ASP A 353 -28.38 -25.73 -13.13
CA ASP A 353 -29.19 -25.94 -14.32
C ASP A 353 -30.42 -25.01 -14.32
N ASP A 354 -31.01 -24.72 -13.16
CA ASP A 354 -32.09 -23.73 -13.02
C ASP A 354 -31.60 -22.32 -13.37
N ALA A 355 -30.46 -21.88 -12.81
CA ALA A 355 -29.86 -20.58 -13.13
C ALA A 355 -29.55 -20.44 -14.65
N VAL A 356 -29.00 -21.49 -15.28
CA VAL A 356 -28.77 -21.51 -16.73
C VAL A 356 -30.08 -21.40 -17.52
N ASN A 357 -31.15 -22.07 -17.08
CA ASN A 357 -32.45 -21.98 -17.74
C ASN A 357 -33.04 -20.57 -17.65
N LYS A 358 -32.93 -19.90 -16.50
CA LYS A 358 -33.34 -18.48 -16.34
C LYS A 358 -32.53 -17.55 -17.25
N LEU A 359 -31.22 -17.74 -17.35
CA LEU A 359 -30.36 -16.98 -18.26
C LEU A 359 -30.76 -17.16 -19.74
N ARG A 360 -31.08 -18.39 -20.17
CA ARG A 360 -31.57 -18.63 -21.54
C ARG A 360 -32.91 -17.96 -21.82
N GLN A 361 -33.80 -17.92 -20.83
CA GLN A 361 -35.08 -17.21 -20.95
C GLN A 361 -34.87 -15.70 -21.05
N ALA A 362 -33.97 -15.13 -20.26
CA ALA A 362 -33.60 -13.72 -20.34
C ALA A 362 -33.02 -13.33 -21.71
N ARG A 363 -32.15 -14.18 -22.27
CA ARG A 363 -31.55 -13.98 -23.59
C ARG A 363 -32.61 -13.90 -24.69
N ARG A 364 -33.55 -14.85 -24.72
CA ARG A 364 -34.64 -14.88 -25.69
C ARG A 364 -35.53 -13.64 -25.56
N ALA A 365 -35.87 -13.24 -24.34
CA ALA A 365 -36.65 -12.03 -24.07
C ALA A 365 -35.93 -10.75 -24.52
N SER A 366 -34.61 -10.66 -24.29
CA SER A 366 -33.80 -9.53 -24.76
C SER A 366 -33.74 -9.46 -26.29
N GLU A 367 -33.62 -10.60 -26.97
CA GLU A 367 -33.60 -10.67 -28.44
C GLU A 367 -34.96 -10.31 -29.07
N SER A 368 -36.06 -10.58 -28.36
CA SER A 368 -37.40 -10.15 -28.77
C SER A 368 -37.77 -8.73 -28.34
N GLY A 369 -36.86 -7.99 -27.68
CA GLY A 369 -37.10 -6.63 -27.19
C GLY A 369 -37.96 -6.51 -25.92
N ASP A 370 -38.28 -7.63 -25.25
CA ASP A 370 -39.01 -7.65 -24.00
C ASP A 370 -38.04 -7.46 -22.82
N ASN A 371 -37.63 -6.21 -22.62
CA ASN A 371 -36.66 -5.84 -21.58
C ASN A 371 -37.20 -6.09 -20.16
N THR A 372 -38.51 -6.00 -19.95
CA THR A 372 -39.13 -6.25 -18.64
C THR A 372 -38.97 -7.72 -18.27
N ARG A 373 -39.34 -8.63 -19.18
CA ARG A 373 -39.20 -10.06 -18.96
C ARG A 373 -37.73 -10.49 -18.90
N ALA A 374 -36.87 -9.86 -19.69
CA ALA A 374 -35.43 -10.12 -19.64
C ALA A 374 -34.84 -9.77 -18.26
N ARG A 375 -35.20 -8.61 -17.69
CA ARG A 375 -34.74 -8.21 -16.35
C ARG A 375 -35.24 -9.14 -15.24
N GLU A 376 -36.52 -9.52 -15.29
CA GLU A 376 -37.12 -10.45 -14.32
C GLU A 376 -36.35 -11.77 -14.29
N ARG A 377 -36.09 -12.36 -15.46
CA ARG A 377 -35.34 -13.62 -15.56
C ARG A 377 -33.87 -13.50 -15.18
N LEU A 378 -33.23 -12.36 -15.42
CA LEU A 378 -31.87 -12.10 -14.94
C LEU A 378 -31.83 -11.97 -13.41
N ALA A 379 -32.83 -11.34 -12.79
CA ALA A 379 -32.92 -11.22 -11.34
C ALA A 379 -33.10 -12.59 -10.66
N GLU A 380 -33.99 -13.43 -11.20
CA GLU A 380 -34.19 -14.81 -10.71
C GLU A 380 -32.90 -15.65 -10.85
N ALA A 381 -32.22 -15.57 -12.00
CA ALA A 381 -30.95 -16.27 -12.20
C ALA A 381 -29.90 -15.86 -11.17
N ARG A 382 -29.86 -14.57 -10.83
CA ARG A 382 -28.92 -13.99 -9.87
C ARG A 382 -29.17 -14.53 -8.46
N GLU A 383 -30.42 -14.57 -8.02
CA GLU A 383 -30.79 -15.07 -6.70
C GLU A 383 -30.38 -16.54 -6.50
N ILE A 384 -30.64 -17.39 -7.52
CA ILE A 384 -30.22 -18.80 -7.51
C ILE A 384 -28.69 -18.91 -7.44
N MET A 385 -27.96 -18.08 -8.20
CA MET A 385 -26.50 -18.07 -8.19
C MET A 385 -25.89 -17.59 -6.86
N GLU A 386 -26.51 -16.62 -6.19
CA GLU A 386 -26.07 -16.15 -4.87
C GLU A 386 -26.29 -17.22 -3.78
N ALA A 387 -27.35 -18.02 -3.90
CA ALA A 387 -27.66 -19.11 -2.98
C ALA A 387 -26.65 -20.27 -3.02
N MET A 388 -25.83 -20.40 -4.08
CA MET A 388 -24.83 -21.48 -4.22
C MET A 388 -23.62 -21.33 -3.28
N GLN A 389 -23.48 -20.21 -2.54
CA GLN A 389 -22.38 -19.91 -1.61
C GLN A 389 -20.96 -20.16 -2.17
N HIS A 390 -20.82 -20.03 -3.50
CA HIS A 390 -19.55 -20.26 -4.21
C HIS A 390 -18.97 -18.93 -4.71
N THR A 391 -17.79 -18.55 -4.20
CA THR A 391 -17.17 -17.21 -4.41
C THR A 391 -17.09 -16.79 -5.88
N THR A 392 -16.75 -17.72 -6.79
CA THR A 392 -16.67 -17.45 -8.23
C THR A 392 -18.05 -17.30 -8.89
N VAL A 393 -19.08 -17.95 -8.35
CA VAL A 393 -20.46 -17.83 -8.85
C VAL A 393 -21.03 -16.48 -8.43
N SER A 394 -20.74 -16.00 -7.22
CA SER A 394 -21.08 -14.63 -6.78
C SER A 394 -20.45 -13.56 -7.68
N SER A 395 -19.22 -13.78 -8.18
CA SER A 395 -18.60 -12.88 -9.17
C SER A 395 -19.33 -12.88 -10.52
N LEU A 396 -19.92 -14.00 -10.94
CA LEU A 396 -20.74 -14.08 -12.15
C LEU A 396 -22.12 -13.43 -11.98
N ALA A 397 -22.71 -13.53 -10.78
CA ALA A 397 -23.94 -12.83 -10.40
C ALA A 397 -23.81 -11.30 -10.55
N ASN A 398 -22.61 -10.76 -10.28
CA ASN A 398 -22.33 -9.34 -10.53
C ASN A 398 -22.34 -8.96 -12.03
N LYS A 399 -21.93 -9.86 -12.93
CA LYS A 399 -22.01 -9.62 -14.39
C LYS A 399 -23.44 -9.62 -14.91
N ILE A 400 -24.33 -10.37 -14.26
CA ILE A 400 -25.77 -10.33 -14.53
C ILE A 400 -26.35 -8.96 -14.17
N SER A 401 -25.86 -8.34 -13.10
CA SER A 401 -26.27 -6.98 -12.71
C SER A 401 -25.92 -5.95 -13.78
N THR A 402 -24.76 -6.09 -14.46
CA THR A 402 -24.42 -5.26 -15.62
C THR A 402 -25.38 -5.46 -16.79
N ALA A 403 -25.77 -6.71 -17.08
CA ALA A 403 -26.74 -7.02 -18.15
C ALA A 403 -28.14 -6.43 -17.85
N ILE A 404 -28.58 -6.43 -16.59
CA ILE A 404 -29.84 -5.80 -16.15
C ILE A 404 -29.83 -4.29 -16.40
N VAL A 405 -28.69 -3.63 -16.18
CA VAL A 405 -28.51 -2.18 -16.42
C VAL A 405 -28.45 -1.84 -17.92
N MET A 406 -27.93 -2.75 -18.75
CA MET A 406 -27.88 -2.59 -20.21
C MET A 406 -29.26 -2.66 -20.88
N LEU A 407 -30.20 -3.40 -20.30
CA LEU A 407 -31.59 -3.37 -20.71
C LEU A 407 -32.15 -1.99 -20.34
N LYS A 408 -32.56 -1.18 -21.33
CA LYS A 408 -33.22 0.12 -21.08
C LYS A 408 -34.65 -0.09 -20.58
N ALA A 409 -35.13 0.83 -19.73
CA ALA A 409 -36.49 0.79 -19.20
C ALA A 409 -37.50 0.86 -20.33
#